data_AF-A0A958XJ99-F1
#
_entry.id   AF-A0A958XJ99-F1
#
_cell.length_a   1.000
_cell.length_b   1.000
_cell.length_c   1.000
_cell.angle_alpha   90.00
_cell.angle_beta   90.00
_cell.angle_gamma   90.00
#
_symmetry.space_group_name_H-M   'P 1'
#
loop_
_entity.id
_entity.type
_entity.pdbx_description
1 polymer ?
#
loop_
_entity_poly.entity_id
_entity_poly.type
_entity_poly.pdbx_seq_one_letter_code
_entity_poly.pdbx_strand_id
1 'polypeptide(L)' 'MEKILILDFGSQYTQLIARRVREMNVYCEIIPFNKISSMTPDIKGVILSGSPFSVKQED' A
#
# COMPACT_ATOMS: atom_id res chain seq x y z
N MET A 1 9.46 3.18 -14.97
CA MET A 1 9.61 4.12 -13.85
C MET A 1 9.40 3.32 -12.59
N GLU A 2 10.31 3.36 -11.62
CA GLU A 2 10.22 2.51 -10.42
C GLU A 2 9.13 3.01 -9.47
N LYS A 3 8.40 2.08 -8.84
CA LYS A 3 7.27 2.42 -7.97
C LYS A 3 7.17 1.58 -6.70
N ILE A 4 6.58 2.18 -5.66
CA ILE A 4 6.16 1.48 -4.44
C ILE A 4 4.65 1.23 -4.51
N LEU A 5 4.24 0.00 -4.22
CA LEU A 5 2.83 -0.36 -4.12
C LEU A 5 2.39 -0.31 -2.66
N ILE A 6 1.30 0.40 -2.37
CA ILE A 6 0.71 0.45 -1.03
C ILE A 6 -0.62 -0.31 -1.09
N LEU A 7 -0.69 -1.44 -0.37
CA LEU A 7 -1.91 -2.22 -0.21
C LEU A 7 -2.71 -1.70 0.97
N ASP A 8 -3.91 -1.18 0.70
CA ASP A 8 -4.78 -0.58 1.70
C ASP A 8 -5.73 -1.63 2.32
N PHE A 9 -5.53 -1.89 3.61
CA PHE A 9 -6.37 -2.73 4.47
C PHE A 9 -7.36 -1.90 5.31
N GLY A 10 -7.55 -0.62 4.98
CA GLY A 10 -8.50 0.28 5.64
C GLY A 10 -7.91 1.10 6.78
N SER A 11 -6.58 1.32 6.79
CA SER A 11 -5.94 2.17 7.79
C SER A 11 -6.37 3.63 7.62
N GLN A 12 -6.60 4.32 8.75
CA GLN A 12 -6.77 5.77 8.78
C GLN A 12 -5.50 6.52 8.31
N TYR A 13 -4.36 5.85 8.26
CA TYR A 13 -3.05 6.44 7.94
C TYR A 13 -2.54 6.12 6.52
N THR A 14 -3.25 5.34 5.70
CA THR A 14 -2.76 4.92 4.37
C THR A 14 -2.32 6.11 3.50
N GLN A 15 -3.08 7.20 3.51
CA GLN A 15 -2.73 8.42 2.77
C GLN A 15 -1.50 9.14 3.32
N LEU A 16 -1.25 9.08 4.63
CA LEU A 16 -0.04 9.65 5.23
C LEU A 16 1.21 8.86 4.84
N ILE A 17 1.11 7.53 4.76
CA ILE A 17 2.19 6.68 4.24
C ILE A 17 2.52 7.09 2.81
N ALA A 18 1.52 7.20 1.94
CA ALA A 18 1.73 7.63 0.55
C ALA A 18 2.33 9.05 0.46
N ARG A 19 1.92 9.97 1.34
CA ARG A 19 2.54 11.30 1.43
C ARG A 19 4.03 11.20 1.79
N ARG A 20 4.41 10.40 2.78
CA ARG A 20 5.82 10.21 3.16
C ARG A 20 6.66 9.62 2.02
N VAL A 21 6.12 8.65 1.29
CA VAL A 21 6.82 8.07 0.12
C VAL A 21 7.04 9.13 -0.97
N ARG A 22 6.04 9.96 -1.24
CA ARG A 22 6.14 11.04 -2.23
C ARG A 22 7.08 12.17 -1.80
N GLU A 23 7.15 12.48 -0.51
CA GLU A 23 8.12 13.44 0.05
C GLU A 23 9.58 12.99 -0.17
N MET A 24 9.81 11.69 -0.36
CA MET A 24 11.12 11.13 -0.74
C MET A 24 11.36 11.11 -2.25
N ASN A 25 10.49 11.76 -3.05
CA ASN A 25 10.51 11.77 -4.52
C ASN A 25 10.35 10.37 -5.15
N VAL A 26 9.70 9.44 -4.45
CA VAL A 26 9.40 8.10 -4.96
C VAL A 26 7.94 8.03 -5.40
N TYR A 27 7.69 7.52 -6.61
CA TYR A 27 6.33 7.31 -7.10
C TYR A 27 5.68 6.13 -6.38
N CYS A 28 4.40 6.28 -6.01
CA CYS A 28 3.64 5.23 -5.35
C CYS A 28 2.17 5.22 -5.73
N GLU A 29 1.60 4.02 -5.72
CA GLU A 29 0.18 3.75 -5.97
C GLU A 29 -0.45 3.13 -4.74
N ILE A 30 -1.66 3.57 -4.40
CA ILE A 30 -2.48 2.96 -3.35
C ILE A 30 -3.54 2.11 -4.04
N ILE A 31 -3.64 0.84 -3.67
CA ILE A 31 -4.69 -0.06 -4.14
C ILE A 31 -5.33 -0.81 -2.97
N PRO A 32 -6.64 -1.12 -3.04
CA PRO A 32 -7.27 -2.00 -2.05
C PRO A 32 -6.56 -3.36 -1.95
N PHE A 33 -6.43 -3.91 -0.75
CA PHE A 33 -5.74 -5.20 -0.51
C PHE A 33 -6.30 -6.37 -1.34
N ASN A 34 -7.58 -6.30 -1.69
CA ASN A 34 -8.30 -7.33 -2.45
C ASN A 34 -8.28 -7.12 -3.98
N LYS A 35 -7.58 -6.08 -4.47
CA LYS A 35 -7.48 -5.75 -5.90
C LYS A 35 -6.03 -5.67 -6.37
N ILE A 36 -5.19 -6.58 -5.88
CA ILE A 36 -3.80 -6.67 -6.33
C ILE A 36 -3.80 -7.02 -7.83
N SER A 37 -3.31 -6.10 -8.66
CA SER A 37 -2.99 -6.41 -10.05
C SER A 37 -1.74 -7.28 -10.12
N SER A 38 -1.43 -7.83 -11.30
CA SER A 38 -0.19 -8.56 -11.51
C SER A 38 1.03 -7.75 -11.01
N MET A 39 1.91 -8.40 -10.26
CA MET A 39 3.17 -7.80 -9.84
C MET A 39 4.03 -7.57 -11.09
N THR A 40 4.36 -6.32 -11.36
CA THR A 40 5.18 -5.94 -12.51
C THR A 40 6.62 -5.62 -12.06
N PRO A 41 7.64 -5.82 -12.91
CA PRO A 41 9.06 -5.62 -12.55
C PRO A 41 9.45 -4.20 -12.14
N ASP A 42 8.62 -3.21 -12.45
CA ASP A 42 8.77 -1.81 -12.04
C ASP A 42 8.38 -1.56 -10.57
N ILE A 43 7.68 -2.50 -9.93
CA ILE A 43 7.39 -2.44 -8.50
C ILE A 43 8.64 -2.86 -7.72
N LYS A 44 9.22 -1.92 -6.97
CA LYS A 44 10.46 -2.15 -6.18
C LYS A 44 10.20 -2.45 -4.71
N GLY A 45 8.98 -2.22 -4.24
CA GLY A 45 8.61 -2.50 -2.87
C GLY A 45 7.10 -2.47 -2.67
N VAL A 46 6.67 -3.14 -1.61
CA VAL A 46 5.27 -3.21 -1.21
C VAL A 46 5.16 -2.80 0.25
N ILE A 47 4.20 -1.92 0.54
CA ILE A 47 3.80 -1.54 1.90
C ILE A 47 2.41 -2.11 2.13
N LEU A 48 2.27 -2.97 3.13
CA LEU A 48 0.96 -3.38 3.65
C LEU A 48 0.53 -2.33 4.67
N SER A 49 -0.57 -1.62 4.41
CA SER A 49 -1.08 -0.65 5.38
C SER A 49 -1.58 -1.38 6.64
N GLY A 50 -1.82 -0.61 7.70
CA GLY A 50 -2.57 -1.11 8.84
C GLY A 50 -4.04 -1.39 8.50
N SER A 51 -4.76 -1.94 9.47
CA SER A 51 -6.19 -2.18 9.44
C SER A 51 -6.76 -1.96 10.84
N PRO A 52 -8.03 -1.55 10.99
CA PRO A 52 -8.72 -1.61 12.27
C PRO A 52 -9.03 -3.05 12.72
N PHE A 53 -8.96 -4.02 11.80
CA PHE A 53 -9.31 -5.42 12.07
C PHE A 53 -8.12 -6.24 12.57
N SER A 54 -8.40 -7.23 13.42
CA SER A 54 -7.41 -8.24 13.79
C SER A 54 -7.24 -9.24 12.64
N VAL A 55 -6.00 -9.65 12.36
CA VAL A 55 -5.68 -10.64 11.32
C VAL A 55 -6.33 -12.01 11.60
N LYS A 56 -6.63 -12.31 12.86
CA LYS A 56 -7.27 -13.57 13.28
C LYS A 56 -8.77 -13.44 13.52
N GLN A 57 -9.37 -12.30 13.18
CA GLN A 57 -10.80 -12.12 13.33
C GLN A 57 -11.52 -13.04 12.34
N GLU A 58 -12.46 -13.82 12.82
CA GLU A 58 -13.39 -14.56 11.96
C GLU A 58 -14.42 -13.57 11.39
N ASP A 59 -14.79 -13.75 10.12
CA ASP A 59 -15.77 -12.91 9.42
C ASP A 59 -17.16 -12.96 10.06
#